data_AF-A0A947RM98-F1
#
_entry.id   AF-A0A947RM98-F1
#
_cell.length_a   1.000
_cell.length_b   1.000
_cell.length_c   1.000
_cell.angle_alpha   90.00
_cell.angle_beta   90.00
_cell.angle_gamma   90.00
#
_symmetry.space_group_name_H-M   'P 1'
#
loop_
_entity.id
_entity.type
_entity.pdbx_description
1 polymer ?
#
loop_
_entity_poly.entity_id
_entity_poly.type
_entity_poly.pdbx_seq_one_letter_code
_entity_poly.pdbx_strand_id
1 'polypeptide(L)'
;MTPRESREKIIEFFKNLEWPEMVFEDEKISCPAGNIVIFDDKSVYIDFYYYKKSKNIYEKKNNRQTLVISYKTNIWDVLNVRYINGYDISWFEYIKNILDINNSFEKIKIIYGGKKILRKTKEKTIQIPESIFIDMASDSYEVFKKGKSSKNRLETFLINKLKLKYTNKMPRETTTIAKGDFSFMVERFNLKNKNEKKDYINYLDIEDTNNLEYFTEKLIKDEVFSSDFLRSLDEYFIKEKLKDIIIIGKEILSLGTTDMKTEKAKNVILKIVDNVEEINQLESLWQKFFEKYLLYLVFSYKKIYPKIEFKDVEGDKKYPDFVGVNHYNGLDIIEIKTHLKTTLVWDPSHKNFGFSSELSKAIIQTMNYMDAIVQKRFQNSSDEKKITNITEEENLYHPRGIIIISSNKKLTTSKLDKVKSKCLKRDFTKLRNSLQNIEILTFDEILQVTEDYVKNIHSQYE
;
A
#
# COMPACT_ATOMS: atom_id res chain seq x y z
N MET A 1 43.38 31.78 29.44
CA MET A 1 44.19 30.67 29.96
C MET A 1 45.55 30.72 29.29
N THR A 2 46.63 30.59 30.06
CA THR A 2 47.97 30.44 29.49
C THR A 2 48.12 29.03 28.89
N PRO A 3 49.04 28.80 27.92
CA PRO A 3 49.33 27.46 27.41
C PRO A 3 49.64 26.44 28.50
N ARG A 4 50.31 26.88 29.58
CA ARG A 4 50.65 26.07 30.75
C ARG A 4 49.41 25.60 31.51
N GLU A 5 48.51 26.51 31.86
CA GLU A 5 47.24 26.18 32.53
C GLU A 5 46.38 25.23 31.69
N SER A 6 46.36 25.42 30.36
CA SER A 6 45.66 24.54 29.42
C SER A 6 46.25 23.13 29.42
N ARG A 7 47.57 23.02 29.39
CA ARG A 7 48.26 21.73 29.43
C ARG A 7 48.01 20.98 30.73
N GLU A 8 48.11 21.64 31.88
CA GLU A 8 47.84 21.04 33.19
C GLU A 8 46.41 20.49 33.28
N LYS A 9 45.42 21.25 32.81
CA LYS A 9 44.02 20.85 32.73
C LYS A 9 43.78 19.63 31.82
N ILE A 10 44.47 19.55 30.69
CA ILE A 10 44.37 18.39 29.78
C ILE A 10 44.99 17.15 30.41
N ILE A 11 46.16 17.30 31.04
CA ILE A 11 46.81 16.21 31.75
C ILE A 11 45.88 15.67 32.84
N GLU A 12 45.26 16.56 33.62
CA GLU A 12 44.26 16.19 34.64
C GLU A 12 43.06 15.46 34.02
N PHE A 13 42.49 15.95 32.91
CA PHE A 13 41.42 15.27 32.18
C PHE A 13 41.79 13.83 31.81
N PHE A 14 42.96 13.63 31.20
CA PHE A 14 43.40 12.29 30.79
C PHE A 14 43.72 11.39 31.99
N LYS A 15 44.27 11.93 33.09
CA LYS A 15 44.47 11.16 34.33
C LYS A 15 43.16 10.63 34.91
N ASN A 16 42.09 11.44 34.86
CA ASN A 16 40.77 11.07 35.36
C ASN A 16 40.05 10.03 34.48
N LEU A 17 40.62 9.61 33.34
CA LEU A 17 40.08 8.50 32.55
C LEU A 17 40.48 7.12 33.08
N GLU A 18 41.43 7.05 34.04
CA GLU A 18 41.88 5.83 34.72
C GLU A 18 42.28 4.68 33.77
N TRP A 19 42.87 5.00 32.62
CA TRP A 19 43.25 3.97 31.65
C TRP A 19 44.59 3.29 32.00
N PRO A 20 44.64 1.96 32.10
CA PRO A 20 45.83 1.23 32.55
C PRO A 20 47.08 1.41 31.67
N GLU A 21 46.92 1.65 30.37
CA GLU A 21 48.01 1.70 29.37
C GLU A 21 48.48 3.14 29.06
N MET A 22 48.05 4.12 29.85
CA MET A 22 48.32 5.53 29.59
C MET A 22 49.73 5.93 30.06
N VAL A 23 50.54 6.54 29.20
CA VAL A 23 51.90 7.02 29.51
C VAL A 23 51.98 8.52 29.34
N PHE A 24 52.38 9.21 30.40
CA PHE A 24 52.56 10.67 30.41
C PHE A 24 54.04 11.00 30.25
N GLU A 25 54.37 11.74 29.20
CA GLU A 25 55.67 12.34 28.97
C GLU A 25 55.52 13.87 28.91
N ASP A 26 56.62 14.62 28.96
CA ASP A 26 56.53 16.08 29.01
C ASP A 26 55.74 16.64 27.81
N GLU A 27 56.11 16.28 26.59
CA GLU A 27 55.48 16.86 25.39
C GLU A 27 54.32 16.04 24.82
N LYS A 28 54.01 14.87 25.41
CA LYS A 28 52.98 13.98 24.86
C LYS A 28 52.31 13.08 25.90
N ILE A 29 51.08 12.66 25.60
CA ILE A 29 50.36 11.60 26.31
C ILE A 29 50.13 10.46 25.32
N SER A 30 50.66 9.29 25.63
CA SER A 30 50.32 8.06 24.89
C SER A 30 49.11 7.41 25.55
N CYS A 31 48.03 7.26 24.79
CA CYS A 31 46.79 6.65 25.26
C CYS A 31 46.71 5.17 24.81
N PRO A 32 45.87 4.36 25.48
CA PRO A 32 45.43 3.07 24.93
C PRO A 32 44.92 3.27 23.50
N ALA A 33 45.03 2.22 22.70
CA ALA A 33 44.76 2.26 21.26
C ALA A 33 45.76 3.03 20.39
N GLY A 34 46.90 3.43 20.95
CA GLY A 34 47.98 4.09 20.21
C GLY A 34 47.73 5.56 19.91
N ASN A 35 46.63 6.15 20.41
CA ASN A 35 46.33 7.58 20.28
C ASN A 35 47.40 8.42 20.99
N ILE A 36 47.82 9.53 20.37
CA ILE A 36 48.87 10.40 20.92
C ILE A 36 48.30 11.81 21.04
N VAL A 37 48.37 12.36 22.24
CA VAL A 37 48.17 13.80 22.48
C VAL A 37 49.53 14.45 22.46
N ILE A 38 49.75 15.42 21.60
CA ILE A 38 51.00 16.17 21.48
C ILE A 38 50.72 17.63 21.85
N PHE A 39 51.52 18.16 22.76
CA PHE A 39 51.45 19.56 23.16
C PHE A 39 52.46 20.38 22.35
N ASP A 40 51.99 21.45 21.73
CA ASP A 40 52.80 22.48 21.06
C ASP A 40 52.61 23.81 21.82
N ASP A 41 53.35 24.85 21.47
CA ASP A 41 53.29 26.18 22.11
C ASP A 41 51.96 26.90 21.89
N LYS A 42 51.26 26.57 20.81
CA LYS A 42 50.06 27.31 20.36
C LYS A 42 48.79 26.46 20.29
N SER A 43 48.94 25.14 20.22
CA SER A 43 47.84 24.21 20.00
C SER A 43 48.11 22.87 20.69
N VAL A 44 47.04 22.09 20.79
CA VAL A 44 47.08 20.69 21.20
C VAL A 44 46.68 19.85 20.01
N TYR A 45 47.48 18.84 19.71
CA TYR A 45 47.24 17.89 18.63
C TYR A 45 46.80 16.57 19.24
N ILE A 46 45.67 16.03 18.80
CA ILE A 46 45.20 14.71 19.21
C ILE A 46 45.16 13.84 17.96
N ASP A 47 46.07 12.88 17.90
CA ASP A 47 46.17 11.92 16.81
C ASP A 47 45.34 10.69 17.11
N PHE A 48 44.41 10.39 16.21
CA PHE A 48 43.58 9.20 16.30
C PHE A 48 44.17 8.09 15.44
N TYR A 49 44.47 6.94 16.06
CA TYR A 49 44.88 5.73 15.37
C TYR A 49 43.72 4.73 15.33
N TYR A 50 43.52 4.13 14.16
CA TYR A 50 42.40 3.24 13.90
C TYR A 50 42.68 1.81 14.41
N TYR A 51 41.76 1.26 15.21
CA TYR A 51 41.83 -0.15 15.62
C TYR A 51 41.26 -1.07 14.56
N LYS A 52 42.08 -1.99 14.04
CA LYS A 52 41.60 -2.99 13.09
C LYS A 52 41.17 -4.25 13.83
N LYS A 53 39.87 -4.29 14.15
CA LYS A 53 39.25 -5.39 14.91
C LYS A 53 39.50 -6.78 14.32
N SER A 54 39.61 -6.91 13.00
CA SER A 54 39.84 -8.21 12.32
C SER A 54 41.22 -8.83 12.60
N LYS A 55 42.19 -8.04 13.08
CA LYS A 55 43.56 -8.51 13.35
C LYS A 55 43.97 -8.35 14.81
N ASN A 56 43.08 -7.83 15.66
CA ASN A 56 43.36 -7.51 17.05
C ASN A 56 44.63 -6.63 17.25
N ILE A 57 45.01 -5.85 16.23
CA ILE A 57 46.23 -5.03 16.20
C ILE A 57 45.85 -3.60 15.81
N TYR A 58 46.45 -2.63 16.50
CA TYR A 58 46.45 -1.24 16.08
C TYR A 58 47.41 -1.08 14.90
N GLU A 59 46.88 -1.03 13.67
CA GLU A 59 47.68 -0.77 12.48
C GLU A 59 47.94 0.74 12.39
N LYS A 60 49.21 1.15 12.42
CA LYS A 60 49.66 2.51 12.09
C LYS A 60 49.52 2.72 10.57
N LYS A 61 48.29 2.75 10.05
CA LYS A 61 48.05 3.04 8.63
C LYS A 61 48.32 4.52 8.35
N ASN A 62 48.72 4.83 7.11
CA ASN A 62 49.01 6.17 6.58
C ASN A 62 47.85 7.19 6.61
N ASN A 63 46.79 6.96 7.41
CA ASN A 63 45.64 7.84 7.58
C ASN A 63 45.60 8.39 9.03
N ARG A 64 46.69 9.01 9.47
CA ARG A 64 46.72 9.77 10.72
C ARG A 64 45.75 10.94 10.59
N GLN A 65 44.73 10.97 11.44
CA GLN A 65 43.82 12.11 11.54
C GLN A 65 44.10 12.85 12.83
N THR A 66 44.32 14.15 12.72
CA THR A 66 44.73 14.98 13.84
C THR A 66 43.65 16.03 14.14
N LEU A 67 43.14 16.01 15.37
CA LEU A 67 42.36 17.13 15.89
C LEU A 67 43.32 18.18 16.44
N VAL A 68 43.23 19.40 15.93
CA VAL A 68 44.08 20.52 16.34
C VAL A 68 43.22 21.51 17.11
N ILE A 69 43.48 21.67 18.40
CA ILE A 69 42.72 22.56 19.29
C ILE A 69 43.62 23.74 19.64
N SER A 70 43.20 24.97 19.36
CA SER A 70 43.99 26.15 19.75
C SER A 70 43.94 26.34 21.26
N TYR A 71 45.00 26.86 21.90
CA TYR A 71 44.88 27.28 23.30
C TYR A 71 43.94 28.49 23.52
N LYS A 72 43.50 29.13 22.44
CA LYS A 72 42.47 30.18 22.51
C LYS A 72 41.07 29.61 22.71
N THR A 73 40.84 28.35 22.35
CA THR A 73 39.58 27.63 22.60
C THR A 73 39.54 27.11 24.02
N ASN A 74 38.36 27.03 24.62
CA ASN A 74 38.15 26.35 25.89
C ASN A 74 38.25 24.84 25.67
N ILE A 75 39.45 24.30 25.89
CA ILE A 75 39.74 22.89 25.66
C ILE A 75 38.83 21.98 26.49
N TRP A 76 38.36 22.44 27.66
CA TRP A 76 37.35 21.70 28.41
C TRP A 76 36.04 21.57 27.66
N ASP A 77 35.53 22.62 27.02
CA ASP A 77 34.25 22.51 26.31
C ASP A 77 34.36 21.54 25.12
N VAL A 78 35.55 21.44 24.51
CA VAL A 78 35.85 20.50 23.43
C VAL A 78 36.01 19.05 23.92
N LEU A 79 36.69 18.83 25.05
CA LEU A 79 36.98 17.49 25.60
C LEU A 79 35.84 16.95 26.47
N ASN A 80 35.12 17.82 27.17
CA ASN A 80 34.13 17.51 28.22
C ASN A 80 32.71 17.27 27.68
N VAL A 81 32.50 17.27 26.36
CA VAL A 81 31.25 16.80 25.72
C VAL A 81 30.91 15.33 26.07
N ARG A 82 31.71 14.65 26.90
CA ARG A 82 31.78 13.18 27.03
C ARG A 82 31.72 12.62 28.46
N TYR A 83 31.59 13.43 29.51
CA TYR A 83 31.69 12.87 30.87
C TYR A 83 30.39 12.19 31.30
N ILE A 84 30.38 10.85 31.29
CA ILE A 84 29.76 10.05 32.36
C ILE A 84 30.39 8.65 32.49
N ASN A 85 30.89 7.95 31.45
CA ASN A 85 31.44 6.58 31.63
C ASN A 85 32.46 6.09 30.55
N GLY A 86 33.45 6.92 30.20
CA GLY A 86 34.60 6.50 29.38
C GLY A 86 34.69 7.18 28.00
N TYR A 87 35.90 7.50 27.57
CA TYR A 87 36.18 8.20 26.31
C TYR A 87 36.18 7.21 25.13
N ASP A 88 35.01 6.99 24.51
CA ASP A 88 34.86 6.21 23.26
C ASP A 88 34.97 7.14 22.05
N ILE A 89 36.02 6.97 21.23
CA ILE A 89 36.28 7.80 20.05
C ILE A 89 35.36 7.41 18.87
N SER A 90 34.59 6.32 18.96
CA SER A 90 33.70 5.86 17.89
C SER A 90 32.71 6.93 17.42
N TRP A 91 32.34 7.88 18.28
CA TRP A 91 31.47 9.00 17.87
C TRP A 91 32.16 9.94 16.86
N PHE A 92 33.50 10.03 16.87
CA PHE A 92 34.26 10.90 15.96
C PHE A 92 34.10 10.48 14.49
N GLU A 93 33.85 9.19 14.23
CA GLU A 93 33.47 8.70 12.90
C GLU A 93 32.13 9.30 12.43
N TYR A 94 31.21 9.62 13.33
CA TYR A 94 29.96 10.29 12.97
C TYR A 94 30.21 11.75 12.61
N ILE A 95 31.11 12.46 13.31
CA ILE A 95 31.53 13.80 12.86
C ILE A 95 32.13 13.74 11.45
N LYS A 96 32.96 12.74 11.16
CA LYS A 96 33.51 12.56 9.81
C LYS A 96 32.41 12.34 8.77
N ASN A 97 31.42 11.52 9.09
CA ASN A 97 30.28 11.28 8.20
C ASN A 97 29.43 12.55 8.01
N ILE A 98 29.14 13.30 9.09
CA ILE A 98 28.40 14.57 9.03
C ILE A 98 29.13 15.58 8.15
N LEU A 99 30.46 15.64 8.27
CA LEU A 99 31.30 16.54 7.50
C LEU A 99 31.71 15.98 6.14
N ASP A 100 31.23 14.79 5.76
CA ASP A 100 31.64 14.11 4.52
C ASP A 100 33.18 14.15 4.32
N ILE A 101 33.90 13.77 5.37
CA ILE A 101 35.36 13.74 5.39
C ILE A 101 35.84 12.41 4.85
N ASN A 102 36.19 12.40 3.57
CA ASN A 102 36.92 11.29 2.98
C ASN A 102 38.41 11.30 3.41
N ASN A 103 39.19 10.33 2.92
CA ASN A 103 40.62 10.19 3.23
C ASN A 103 41.51 11.36 2.73
N SER A 104 40.95 12.40 2.09
CA SER A 104 41.73 13.54 1.59
C SER A 104 42.01 14.62 2.65
N PHE A 105 41.33 14.57 3.80
CA PHE A 105 41.60 15.49 4.92
C PHE A 105 42.35 14.76 6.04
N GLU A 106 43.42 15.41 6.51
CA GLU A 106 44.32 14.90 7.55
C GLU A 106 44.09 15.61 8.89
N LYS A 107 43.52 16.83 8.88
CA LYS A 107 43.38 17.65 10.08
C LYS A 107 41.99 18.26 10.25
N ILE A 108 41.45 18.18 11.45
CA ILE A 108 40.31 18.99 11.88
C ILE A 108 40.84 20.02 12.87
N LYS A 109 40.76 21.30 12.54
CA LYS A 109 41.24 22.39 13.39
C LYS A 109 40.07 23.10 14.04
N ILE A 110 39.98 23.02 15.36
CA ILE A 110 39.02 23.78 16.14
C ILE A 110 39.60 25.19 16.35
N ILE A 111 38.84 26.19 15.95
CA ILE A 111 39.22 27.60 16.06
C ILE A 111 38.30 28.33 17.02
N TYR A 112 38.89 29.26 17.77
CA TYR A 112 38.12 30.15 18.63
C TYR A 112 37.39 31.19 17.80
N GLY A 113 36.06 31.27 17.98
CA GLY A 113 35.19 32.17 17.21
C GLY A 113 34.97 31.75 15.76
N GLY A 114 34.19 32.57 15.04
CA GLY A 114 33.72 32.30 13.68
C GLY A 114 32.26 31.83 13.63
N LYS A 115 31.68 31.80 12.44
CA LYS A 115 30.26 31.46 12.23
C LYS A 115 30.03 30.29 11.26
N LYS A 116 31.08 29.81 10.59
CA LYS A 116 30.98 28.81 9.52
C LYS A 116 32.18 27.87 9.53
N ILE A 117 31.95 26.64 9.09
CA ILE A 117 32.99 25.65 8.82
C ILE A 117 33.74 26.05 7.54
N LEU A 118 35.07 25.99 7.55
CA LEU A 118 35.91 26.30 6.41
C LEU A 118 36.69 25.06 5.96
N ARG A 119 36.52 24.65 4.70
CA ARG A 119 37.31 23.56 4.10
C ARG A 119 38.52 24.14 3.38
N LYS A 120 39.72 23.75 3.80
CA LYS A 120 40.98 24.13 3.17
C LYS A 120 41.61 22.92 2.48
N THR A 121 41.14 22.64 1.27
CA THR A 121 41.52 21.43 0.51
C THR A 121 43.03 21.34 0.26
N LYS A 122 43.70 22.46 -0.07
CA LYS A 122 45.17 22.48 -0.28
C LYS A 122 45.96 22.14 0.99
N GLU A 123 45.43 22.50 2.16
CA GLU A 123 46.03 22.24 3.47
C GLU A 123 45.52 20.91 4.08
N LYS A 124 44.66 20.17 3.35
CA LYS A 124 43.96 18.97 3.85
C LYS A 124 43.35 19.17 5.25
N THR A 125 42.85 20.38 5.50
CA THR A 125 42.39 20.81 6.83
C THR A 125 40.94 21.31 6.78
N ILE A 126 40.14 20.97 7.77
CA ILE A 126 38.81 21.54 8.00
C ILE A 126 38.87 22.38 9.27
N GLN A 127 38.50 23.66 9.19
CA GLN A 127 38.42 24.54 10.35
C GLN A 127 36.98 24.64 10.84
N ILE A 128 36.76 24.37 12.12
CA ILE A 128 35.44 24.35 12.74
C ILE A 128 35.46 25.34 13.91
N PRO A 129 34.55 26.33 13.93
CA PRO A 129 34.33 27.15 15.11
C PRO A 129 33.97 26.28 16.32
N GLU A 130 34.53 26.59 17.48
CA GLU A 130 34.31 25.87 18.74
C GLU A 130 32.84 25.56 19.03
N SER A 131 31.96 26.56 18.94
CA SER A 131 30.53 26.39 19.22
C SER A 131 29.88 25.35 18.31
N ILE A 132 30.20 25.38 17.01
CA ILE A 132 29.69 24.43 16.02
C ILE A 132 30.23 23.02 16.32
N PHE A 133 31.51 22.92 16.70
CA PHE A 133 32.10 21.63 17.04
C PHE A 133 31.42 20.99 18.26
N ILE A 134 31.13 21.79 19.30
CA ILE A 134 30.45 21.31 20.52
C ILE A 134 29.06 20.77 20.19
N ASP A 135 28.26 21.52 19.43
CA ASP A 135 26.93 21.08 19.00
C ASP A 135 27.01 19.78 18.19
N MET A 136 27.91 19.72 17.20
CA MET A 136 28.11 18.53 16.38
C MET A 136 28.58 17.31 17.18
N ALA A 137 29.47 17.52 18.16
CA ALA A 137 29.97 16.46 19.02
C ALA A 137 28.85 15.90 19.91
N SER A 138 28.00 16.78 20.45
CA SER A 138 26.81 16.40 21.22
C SER A 138 25.84 15.58 20.37
N ASP A 139 25.48 16.07 19.18
CA ASP A 139 24.58 15.37 18.26
C ASP A 139 25.16 14.01 17.82
N SER A 140 26.44 13.97 17.48
CA SER A 140 27.14 12.75 17.09
C SER A 140 27.14 11.70 18.21
N TYR A 141 27.30 12.14 19.45
CA TYR A 141 27.26 11.25 20.60
C TYR A 141 25.84 10.69 20.82
N GLU A 142 24.80 11.50 20.69
CA GLU A 142 23.41 11.03 20.75
C GLU A 142 23.10 10.01 19.65
N VAL A 143 23.61 10.22 18.43
CA VAL A 143 23.50 9.24 17.34
C VAL A 143 24.21 7.93 17.70
N PHE A 144 25.45 8.00 18.22
CA PHE A 144 26.20 6.83 18.66
C PHE A 144 25.46 6.05 19.77
N LYS A 145 24.94 6.76 20.79
CA LYS A 145 24.19 6.17 21.90
C LYS A 145 22.93 5.46 21.42
N LYS A 146 22.16 6.11 20.52
CA LYS A 146 20.99 5.49 19.88
C LYS A 146 21.38 4.26 19.07
N GLY A 147 22.45 4.35 18.27
CA GLY A 147 22.97 3.22 17.49
C GLY A 147 23.37 2.02 18.37
N LYS A 148 24.12 2.26 19.45
CA LYS A 148 24.51 1.22 20.42
C LYS A 148 23.28 0.61 21.11
N SER A 149 22.32 1.45 21.50
CA SER A 149 21.05 0.99 22.09
C SER A 149 20.26 0.10 21.12
N SER A 150 20.07 0.53 19.87
CA SER A 150 19.38 -0.25 18.83
C SER A 150 20.06 -1.59 18.56
N LYS A 151 21.39 -1.61 18.50
CA LYS A 151 22.17 -2.84 18.38
C LYS A 151 21.90 -3.80 19.55
N ASN A 152 22.04 -3.32 20.78
CA ASN A 152 21.82 -4.15 21.98
C ASN A 152 20.39 -4.71 22.03
N ARG A 153 19.40 -3.92 21.60
CA ARG A 153 18.00 -4.32 21.51
C ARG A 153 17.79 -5.44 20.48
N LEU A 154 18.40 -5.34 19.30
CA LEU A 154 18.39 -6.41 18.29
C LEU A 154 19.08 -7.69 18.80
N GLU A 155 20.26 -7.57 19.42
CA GLU A 155 20.98 -8.72 19.99
C GLU A 155 20.12 -9.42 21.06
N THR A 156 19.49 -8.65 21.95
CA THR A 156 18.57 -9.17 22.98
C THR A 156 17.39 -9.92 22.37
N PHE A 157 16.77 -9.36 21.32
CA PHE A 157 15.68 -9.99 20.59
C PHE A 157 16.10 -11.33 19.96
N LEU A 158 17.25 -11.36 19.28
CA LEU A 158 17.77 -12.57 18.65
C LEU A 158 18.10 -13.65 19.70
N ILE A 159 18.72 -13.27 20.82
CA ILE A 159 18.97 -14.18 21.94
C ILE A 159 17.65 -14.73 22.50
N ASN A 160 16.62 -13.91 22.64
CA ASN A 160 15.31 -14.34 23.11
C ASN A 160 14.64 -15.33 22.14
N LYS A 161 14.74 -15.13 20.82
CA LYS A 161 14.30 -16.11 19.82
C LYS A 161 15.04 -17.44 19.94
N LEU A 162 16.36 -17.41 20.13
CA LEU A 162 17.16 -18.62 20.34
C LEU A 162 16.77 -19.31 21.65
N LYS A 163 16.57 -18.57 22.74
CA LYS A 163 16.09 -19.12 24.02
C LYS A 163 14.76 -19.83 23.85
N LEU A 164 13.78 -19.22 23.18
CA LEU A 164 12.50 -19.85 22.91
C LEU A 164 12.69 -21.15 22.13
N LYS A 165 13.44 -21.10 21.03
CA LYS A 165 13.71 -22.26 20.15
C LYS A 165 14.37 -23.43 20.87
N TYR A 166 15.36 -23.19 21.72
CA TYR A 166 16.17 -24.25 22.34
C TYR A 166 15.73 -24.64 23.75
N THR A 167 14.95 -23.81 24.44
CA THR A 167 14.54 -24.08 25.83
C THR A 167 13.04 -24.15 26.04
N ASN A 168 12.22 -23.82 25.02
CA ASN A 168 10.76 -23.67 25.13
C ASN A 168 10.30 -22.67 26.21
N LYS A 169 11.19 -21.86 26.77
CA LYS A 169 10.84 -20.81 27.72
C LYS A 169 10.44 -19.55 26.95
N MET A 170 9.19 -19.11 27.16
CA MET A 170 8.71 -17.80 26.70
C MET A 170 9.55 -16.68 27.34
N PRO A 171 10.28 -15.88 26.55
CA PRO A 171 10.93 -14.67 27.05
C PRO A 171 9.87 -13.67 27.52
N ARG A 172 10.23 -12.75 28.43
CA ARG A 172 9.34 -11.61 28.71
C ARG A 172 9.15 -10.79 27.43
N GLU A 173 7.90 -10.53 27.09
CA GLU A 173 7.51 -9.64 26.00
C GLU A 173 7.79 -8.19 26.41
N THR A 174 9.02 -7.75 26.21
CA THR A 174 9.35 -6.32 26.29
C THR A 174 9.49 -5.80 24.87
N THR A 175 8.65 -4.86 24.47
CA THR A 175 8.82 -4.14 23.21
C THR A 175 10.17 -3.44 23.23
N THR A 176 11.09 -3.89 22.38
CA THR A 176 12.41 -3.27 22.25
C THR A 176 12.39 -2.07 21.31
N ILE A 177 11.22 -1.52 20.98
CA ILE A 177 11.04 -0.41 20.03
C ILE A 177 10.94 0.90 20.81
N ALA A 178 11.69 1.92 20.40
CA ALA A 178 11.65 3.27 20.95
C ALA A 178 10.90 4.20 20.01
N LYS A 179 10.39 5.33 20.52
CA LYS A 179 9.63 6.34 19.75
C LYS A 179 10.33 6.78 18.45
N GLY A 180 11.66 6.83 18.44
CA GLY A 180 12.45 7.21 17.26
C GLY A 180 12.50 6.14 16.16
N ASP A 181 12.32 4.87 16.50
CA ASP A 181 12.41 3.76 15.53
C ASP A 181 11.24 3.80 14.54
N PHE A 182 10.05 4.24 14.98
CA PHE A 182 8.91 4.44 14.08
C PHE A 182 9.09 5.66 13.16
N SER A 183 9.67 6.75 13.69
CA SER A 183 9.97 7.93 12.88
C SER A 183 10.98 7.60 11.78
N PHE A 184 11.98 6.76 12.09
CA PHE A 184 12.92 6.23 11.11
C PHE A 184 12.20 5.46 9.98
N MET A 185 11.22 4.60 10.29
CA MET A 185 10.45 3.89 9.28
C MET A 185 9.65 4.87 8.39
N VAL A 186 8.96 5.84 9.01
CA VAL A 186 8.20 6.87 8.29
C VAL A 186 9.09 7.67 7.34
N GLU A 187 10.28 8.06 7.78
CA GLU A 187 11.25 8.83 6.97
C GLU A 187 11.92 7.97 5.90
N ARG A 188 12.34 6.74 6.24
CA ARG A 188 12.92 5.76 5.30
C ARG A 188 11.98 5.50 4.12
N PHE A 189 10.70 5.31 4.41
CA PHE A 189 9.68 5.08 3.40
C PHE A 189 9.11 6.38 2.81
N ASN A 190 9.51 7.54 3.34
CA ASN A 190 9.07 8.87 2.94
C ASN A 190 7.52 8.96 2.86
N LEU A 191 6.83 8.39 3.85
CA LEU A 191 5.37 8.27 3.86
C LEU A 191 4.63 9.61 3.86
N LYS A 192 5.34 10.71 4.18
CA LYS A 192 4.76 12.06 4.21
C LYS A 192 4.46 12.64 2.82
N ASN A 193 5.19 12.19 1.79
CA ASN A 193 5.18 12.81 0.47
C ASN A 193 4.85 11.82 -0.66
N LYS A 194 4.55 10.56 -0.31
CA LYS A 194 4.41 9.47 -1.27
C LYS A 194 3.07 8.78 -1.09
N ASN A 195 2.25 8.87 -2.13
CA ASN A 195 0.85 8.50 -2.04
C ASN A 195 0.50 7.47 -3.12
N GLU A 196 1.40 7.25 -4.08
CA GLU A 196 1.16 6.39 -5.23
C GLU A 196 2.14 5.22 -5.27
N LYS A 197 1.69 4.06 -5.78
CA LYS A 197 2.51 2.84 -5.92
C LYS A 197 3.87 3.09 -6.58
N LYS A 198 3.92 3.94 -7.60
CA LYS A 198 5.16 4.30 -8.31
C LYS A 198 6.21 4.95 -7.40
N ASP A 199 5.76 5.68 -6.36
CA ASP A 199 6.63 6.38 -5.43
C ASP A 199 7.35 5.39 -4.49
N TYR A 200 6.75 4.22 -4.28
CA TYR A 200 7.26 3.14 -3.44
C TYR A 200 8.16 2.18 -4.22
N ILE A 201 7.85 1.89 -5.50
CA ILE A 201 8.64 0.95 -6.34
C ILE A 201 10.12 1.36 -6.46
N ASN A 202 10.43 2.66 -6.38
CA ASN A 202 11.83 3.12 -6.46
C ASN A 202 12.64 2.90 -5.16
N TYR A 203 12.00 2.47 -4.07
CA TYR A 203 12.59 2.45 -2.73
C TYR A 203 12.34 1.16 -1.95
N LEU A 204 11.27 0.44 -2.30
CA LEU A 204 10.96 -0.88 -1.79
C LEU A 204 11.35 -1.90 -2.85
N ASP A 205 12.16 -2.87 -2.47
CA ASP A 205 12.30 -4.07 -3.28
C ASP A 205 11.13 -5.05 -3.01
N ILE A 206 11.20 -6.21 -3.67
CA ILE A 206 10.19 -7.26 -3.53
C ILE A 206 10.17 -7.79 -2.09
N GLU A 207 11.32 -7.89 -1.44
CA GLU A 207 11.42 -8.41 -0.07
C GLU A 207 10.85 -7.42 0.94
N ASP A 208 11.13 -6.12 0.78
CA ASP A 208 10.53 -5.05 1.57
C ASP A 208 8.99 -5.09 1.48
N THR A 209 8.46 -5.27 0.27
CA THR A 209 7.01 -5.35 0.03
C THR A 209 6.41 -6.56 0.74
N ASN A 210 7.00 -7.75 0.56
CA ASN A 210 6.55 -8.98 1.22
C ASN A 210 6.60 -8.87 2.74
N ASN A 211 7.63 -8.23 3.29
CA ASN A 211 7.78 -8.03 4.73
C ASN A 211 6.72 -7.07 5.28
N LEU A 212 6.38 -6.00 4.56
CA LEU A 212 5.32 -5.08 4.94
C LEU A 212 3.94 -5.74 4.88
N GLU A 213 3.68 -6.55 3.85
CA GLU A 213 2.45 -7.34 3.75
C GLU A 213 2.33 -8.32 4.92
N TYR A 214 3.39 -9.08 5.21
CA TYR A 214 3.42 -10.01 6.34
C TYR A 214 3.23 -9.29 7.69
N PHE A 215 3.88 -8.15 7.88
CA PHE A 215 3.74 -7.36 9.10
C PHE A 215 2.31 -6.84 9.27
N THR A 216 1.73 -6.27 8.21
CA THR A 216 0.37 -5.75 8.21
C THR A 216 -0.65 -6.87 8.48
N GLU A 217 -0.48 -8.03 7.83
CA GLU A 217 -1.30 -9.22 8.06
C GLU A 217 -1.23 -9.67 9.52
N LYS A 218 -0.04 -9.65 10.14
CA LYS A 218 0.14 -9.97 11.55
C LYS A 218 -0.55 -8.97 12.47
N LEU A 219 -0.40 -7.67 12.21
CA LEU A 219 -1.09 -6.64 13.00
C LEU A 219 -2.61 -6.77 12.94
N ILE A 220 -3.16 -7.15 11.77
CA ILE A 220 -4.60 -7.40 11.61
C ILE A 220 -5.01 -8.66 12.39
N LYS A 221 -4.29 -9.78 12.23
CA LYS A 221 -4.61 -11.06 12.91
C LYS A 221 -4.51 -10.99 14.42
N ASP A 222 -3.58 -10.19 14.92
CA ASP A 222 -3.35 -10.01 16.35
C ASP A 222 -4.20 -8.85 16.92
N GLU A 223 -5.19 -8.36 16.16
CA GLU A 223 -6.17 -7.33 16.55
C GLU A 223 -5.53 -6.04 17.10
N VAL A 224 -4.37 -5.65 16.55
CA VAL A 224 -3.62 -4.47 17.01
C VAL A 224 -4.33 -3.16 16.64
N PHE A 225 -5.08 -3.17 15.54
CA PHE A 225 -5.82 -2.00 15.06
C PHE A 225 -7.17 -1.85 15.75
N SER A 226 -7.61 -0.61 15.95
CA SER A 226 -8.96 -0.35 16.45
C SER A 226 -10.02 -0.79 15.43
N SER A 227 -11.21 -1.13 15.93
CA SER A 227 -12.36 -1.46 15.10
C SER A 227 -12.72 -0.35 14.12
N ASP A 228 -12.60 0.92 14.53
CA ASP A 228 -12.82 2.07 13.66
C ASP A 228 -11.82 2.14 12.51
N PHE A 229 -10.53 1.87 12.78
CA PHE A 229 -9.52 1.82 11.72
C PHE A 229 -9.80 0.68 10.73
N LEU A 230 -10.14 -0.50 11.23
CA LEU A 230 -10.48 -1.65 10.39
C LEU A 230 -11.72 -1.36 9.53
N ARG A 231 -12.76 -0.72 10.10
CA ARG A 231 -13.94 -0.30 9.35
C ARG A 231 -13.60 0.68 8.24
N SER A 232 -12.80 1.71 8.52
CA SER A 232 -12.33 2.65 7.50
C SER A 232 -11.48 1.99 6.42
N LEU A 233 -10.69 0.97 6.79
CA LEU A 233 -9.88 0.21 5.86
C LEU A 233 -10.76 -0.67 4.94
N ASP A 234 -11.77 -1.33 5.48
CA ASP A 234 -12.75 -2.12 4.72
C ASP A 234 -13.53 -1.23 3.75
N GLU A 235 -14.04 -0.09 4.22
CA GLU A 235 -14.72 0.91 3.39
C GLU A 235 -13.83 1.38 2.24
N TYR A 236 -12.56 1.66 2.51
CA TYR A 236 -11.57 2.03 1.49
C TYR A 236 -11.39 0.91 0.44
N PHE A 237 -11.18 -0.33 0.86
CA PHE A 237 -10.96 -1.43 -0.07
C PHE A 237 -12.19 -1.77 -0.89
N ILE A 238 -13.39 -1.75 -0.30
CA ILE A 238 -14.65 -1.90 -1.03
C ILE A 238 -14.76 -0.80 -2.09
N LYS A 239 -14.49 0.45 -1.71
CA LYS A 239 -14.56 1.59 -2.63
C LYS A 239 -13.60 1.46 -3.80
N GLU A 240 -12.33 1.16 -3.55
CA GLU A 240 -11.33 0.98 -4.62
C GLU A 240 -11.69 -0.22 -5.50
N LYS A 241 -12.15 -1.33 -4.92
CA LYS A 241 -12.59 -2.49 -5.70
C LYS A 241 -13.76 -2.16 -6.62
N LEU A 242 -14.75 -1.41 -6.14
CA LEU A 242 -15.89 -1.00 -6.95
C LEU A 242 -15.49 -0.04 -8.07
N LYS A 243 -14.55 0.88 -7.82
CA LYS A 243 -14.01 1.76 -8.86
C LYS A 243 -13.36 0.96 -9.99
N ASP A 244 -12.55 -0.04 -9.66
CA ASP A 244 -11.93 -0.92 -10.66
C ASP A 244 -12.99 -1.65 -11.50
N ILE A 245 -14.03 -2.18 -10.84
CA ILE A 245 -15.14 -2.86 -11.51
C ILE A 245 -15.89 -1.89 -12.44
N ILE A 246 -16.17 -0.67 -12.00
CA ILE A 246 -16.83 0.36 -12.82
C ILE A 246 -15.99 0.72 -14.04
N ILE A 247 -14.68 0.88 -13.90
CA ILE A 247 -13.75 1.17 -15.00
C ILE A 247 -13.83 0.07 -16.05
N ILE A 248 -13.71 -1.19 -15.65
CA ILE A 248 -13.82 -2.34 -16.55
C ILE A 248 -15.20 -2.35 -17.24
N GLY A 249 -16.29 -2.19 -16.47
CA GLY A 249 -17.65 -2.15 -17.02
C GLY A 249 -17.84 -1.04 -18.07
N LYS A 250 -17.30 0.16 -17.84
CA LYS A 250 -17.32 1.27 -18.80
C LYS A 250 -16.52 0.97 -20.05
N GLU A 251 -15.38 0.29 -19.92
CA GLU A 251 -14.58 -0.11 -21.07
C GLU A 251 -15.34 -1.10 -21.97
N ILE A 252 -16.03 -2.10 -21.37
CA ILE A 252 -16.90 -3.02 -22.12
C ILE A 252 -18.04 -2.25 -22.78
N LEU A 253 -18.73 -1.37 -22.04
CA LEU A 253 -19.83 -0.54 -22.55
C LEU A 253 -19.38 0.35 -23.72
N SER A 254 -18.11 0.77 -23.73
CA SER A 254 -17.52 1.57 -24.81
C SER A 254 -17.18 0.78 -26.07
N LEU A 255 -17.32 -0.55 -26.07
CA LEU A 255 -17.19 -1.37 -27.26
C LEU A 255 -18.40 -1.13 -28.16
N GLY A 256 -18.17 -0.49 -29.31
CA GLY A 256 -19.22 -0.15 -30.28
C GLY A 256 -19.53 -1.26 -31.29
N THR A 257 -18.92 -2.43 -31.15
CA THR A 257 -19.00 -3.56 -32.10
C THR A 257 -19.17 -4.88 -31.34
N THR A 258 -19.79 -5.85 -31.99
CA THR A 258 -19.86 -7.25 -31.53
C THR A 258 -18.63 -8.06 -31.92
N ASP A 259 -17.71 -7.51 -32.72
CA ASP A 259 -16.47 -8.18 -33.12
C ASP A 259 -15.43 -8.17 -32.00
N MET A 260 -15.19 -9.33 -31.40
CA MET A 260 -14.24 -9.54 -30.30
C MET A 260 -12.78 -9.70 -30.76
N LYS A 261 -12.51 -9.66 -32.08
CA LYS A 261 -11.14 -9.75 -32.62
C LYS A 261 -10.37 -8.44 -32.59
N THR A 262 -11.06 -7.32 -32.37
CA THR A 262 -10.43 -5.99 -32.31
C THR A 262 -9.45 -5.89 -31.14
N GLU A 263 -8.35 -5.14 -31.32
CA GLU A 263 -7.33 -4.96 -30.27
C GLU A 263 -7.94 -4.38 -28.99
N LYS A 264 -8.86 -3.41 -29.12
CA LYS A 264 -9.60 -2.84 -27.99
C LYS A 264 -10.39 -3.90 -27.23
N ALA A 265 -11.11 -4.80 -27.92
CA ALA A 265 -11.85 -5.87 -27.27
C ALA A 265 -10.91 -6.86 -26.57
N LYS A 266 -9.83 -7.29 -27.22
CA LYS A 266 -8.83 -8.21 -26.64
C LYS A 266 -8.22 -7.65 -25.34
N ASN A 267 -7.87 -6.36 -25.32
CA ASN A 267 -7.34 -5.70 -24.13
C ASN A 267 -8.33 -5.67 -22.97
N VAL A 268 -9.64 -5.53 -23.24
CA VAL A 268 -10.68 -5.58 -22.21
C VAL A 268 -10.92 -7.02 -21.73
N ILE A 269 -10.92 -8.00 -22.65
CA ILE A 269 -11.10 -9.42 -22.32
C ILE A 269 -10.02 -9.90 -21.33
N LEU A 270 -8.76 -9.53 -21.55
CA LEU A 270 -7.63 -9.87 -20.68
C LEU A 270 -7.74 -9.32 -19.24
N LYS A 271 -8.60 -8.31 -19.00
CA LYS A 271 -8.86 -7.81 -17.63
C LYS A 271 -9.83 -8.70 -16.85
N ILE A 272 -10.54 -9.59 -17.54
CA ILE A 272 -11.63 -10.39 -16.97
C ILE A 272 -11.24 -11.86 -16.90
N VAL A 273 -10.70 -12.40 -18.01
CA VAL A 273 -10.29 -13.80 -18.19
C VAL A 273 -8.84 -13.89 -18.66
N ASP A 274 -8.18 -15.01 -18.36
CA ASP A 274 -6.75 -15.20 -18.68
C ASP A 274 -6.50 -15.52 -20.16
N ASN A 275 -7.49 -16.12 -20.83
CA ASN A 275 -7.41 -16.48 -22.25
C ASN A 275 -8.47 -15.75 -23.09
N VAL A 276 -8.01 -15.00 -24.08
CA VAL A 276 -8.86 -14.22 -24.98
C VAL A 276 -9.78 -15.09 -25.85
N GLU A 277 -9.34 -16.31 -26.19
CA GLU A 277 -10.09 -17.22 -27.05
C GLU A 277 -11.38 -17.76 -26.40
N GLU A 278 -11.51 -17.64 -25.07
CA GLU A 278 -12.72 -18.02 -24.35
C GLU A 278 -13.93 -17.14 -24.69
N ILE A 279 -13.71 -15.94 -25.26
CA ILE A 279 -14.75 -14.93 -25.49
C ILE A 279 -14.80 -14.54 -26.97
N ASN A 280 -15.77 -15.12 -27.68
CA ASN A 280 -16.03 -14.84 -29.09
C ASN A 280 -17.22 -13.89 -29.32
N GLN A 281 -18.04 -13.63 -28.29
CA GLN A 281 -19.23 -12.80 -28.36
C GLN A 281 -19.24 -11.76 -27.23
N LEU A 282 -19.73 -10.56 -27.54
CA LEU A 282 -19.85 -9.47 -26.57
C LEU A 282 -20.82 -9.78 -25.43
N GLU A 283 -21.85 -10.60 -25.69
CA GLU A 283 -22.75 -11.09 -24.63
C GLU A 283 -21.99 -11.98 -23.65
N SER A 284 -21.13 -12.88 -24.14
CA SER A 284 -20.27 -13.71 -23.30
C SER A 284 -19.27 -12.91 -22.49
N LEU A 285 -18.77 -11.79 -23.02
CA LEU A 285 -17.93 -10.86 -22.25
C LEU A 285 -18.70 -10.29 -21.04
N TRP A 286 -19.94 -9.86 -21.25
CA TRP A 286 -20.80 -9.36 -20.17
C TRP A 286 -21.18 -10.46 -19.17
N GLN A 287 -21.48 -11.67 -19.64
CA GLN A 287 -21.71 -12.83 -18.78
C GLN A 287 -20.49 -13.07 -17.88
N LYS A 288 -19.26 -13.09 -18.42
CA LYS A 288 -18.04 -13.25 -17.62
C LYS A 288 -17.78 -12.10 -16.66
N PHE A 289 -18.06 -10.87 -17.08
CA PHE A 289 -17.99 -9.71 -16.19
C PHE A 289 -18.93 -9.87 -14.98
N PHE A 290 -20.19 -10.25 -15.22
CA PHE A 290 -21.15 -10.46 -14.15
C PHE A 290 -20.87 -11.72 -13.32
N GLU A 291 -20.40 -12.81 -13.91
CA GLU A 291 -19.97 -13.99 -13.17
C GLU A 291 -18.91 -13.64 -12.11
N LYS A 292 -17.99 -12.72 -12.45
CA LYS A 292 -16.92 -12.27 -11.56
C LYS A 292 -17.35 -11.19 -10.56
N TYR A 293 -18.27 -10.30 -10.94
CA TYR A 293 -18.52 -9.05 -10.20
C TYR A 293 -19.97 -8.79 -9.80
N LEU A 294 -20.94 -9.61 -10.19
CA LEU A 294 -22.37 -9.32 -9.96
C LEU A 294 -22.71 -9.17 -8.47
N LEU A 295 -22.10 -9.97 -7.58
CA LEU A 295 -22.29 -9.83 -6.12
C LEU A 295 -21.78 -8.48 -5.56
N TYR A 296 -20.81 -7.85 -6.22
CA TYR A 296 -20.32 -6.52 -5.86
C TYR A 296 -21.21 -5.41 -6.45
N LEU A 297 -21.81 -5.66 -7.60
CA LEU A 297 -22.66 -4.68 -8.31
C LEU A 297 -24.09 -4.64 -7.75
N VAL A 298 -24.58 -5.78 -7.25
CA VAL A 298 -25.94 -5.95 -6.78
C VAL A 298 -25.93 -6.63 -5.42
N PHE A 299 -25.82 -5.81 -4.37
CA PHE A 299 -25.72 -6.23 -2.97
C PHE A 299 -26.99 -6.93 -2.42
N SER A 300 -28.07 -7.02 -3.19
CA SER A 300 -29.25 -7.78 -2.75
C SER A 300 -29.02 -9.29 -2.78
N TYR A 301 -27.98 -9.77 -3.47
CA TYR A 301 -27.70 -11.19 -3.63
C TYR A 301 -26.73 -11.73 -2.59
N LYS A 302 -27.10 -12.86 -1.99
CA LYS A 302 -26.18 -13.68 -1.20
C LYS A 302 -25.49 -14.75 -2.04
N LYS A 303 -26.09 -15.15 -3.18
CA LYS A 303 -25.52 -16.17 -4.06
C LYS A 303 -26.02 -16.01 -5.49
N ILE A 304 -25.14 -16.31 -6.44
CA ILE A 304 -25.42 -16.35 -7.88
C ILE A 304 -25.01 -17.72 -8.41
N TYR A 305 -25.87 -18.32 -9.23
CA TYR A 305 -25.60 -19.59 -9.90
C TYR A 305 -25.57 -19.40 -11.42
N PRO A 306 -24.40 -19.51 -12.07
CA PRO A 306 -24.33 -19.52 -13.52
C PRO A 306 -24.83 -20.85 -14.09
N LYS A 307 -25.49 -20.81 -15.26
CA LYS A 307 -25.78 -21.98 -16.11
C LYS A 307 -26.56 -23.12 -15.44
N ILE A 308 -27.59 -22.80 -14.65
CA ILE A 308 -28.54 -23.82 -14.17
C ILE A 308 -29.27 -24.44 -15.36
N GLU A 309 -29.32 -25.78 -15.42
CA GLU A 309 -29.94 -26.49 -16.54
C GLU A 309 -31.45 -26.71 -16.30
N PHE A 310 -32.27 -26.13 -17.16
CA PHE A 310 -33.72 -26.37 -17.21
C PHE A 310 -34.12 -27.20 -18.43
N LYS A 311 -35.27 -27.84 -18.34
CA LYS A 311 -36.00 -28.45 -19.47
C LYS A 311 -37.11 -27.51 -19.92
N ASP A 312 -37.19 -27.26 -21.22
CA ASP A 312 -38.38 -26.62 -21.78
C ASP A 312 -39.57 -27.60 -21.86
N VAL A 313 -40.64 -27.18 -22.53
CA VAL A 313 -41.86 -27.99 -22.68
C VAL A 313 -41.67 -29.20 -23.61
N GLU A 314 -40.69 -29.13 -24.52
CA GLU A 314 -40.34 -30.20 -25.46
C GLU A 314 -39.26 -31.14 -24.89
N GLY A 315 -38.67 -30.78 -23.74
CA GLY A 315 -37.63 -31.55 -23.06
C GLY A 315 -36.21 -31.14 -23.46
N ASP A 316 -36.06 -30.10 -24.27
CA ASP A 316 -34.77 -29.56 -24.67
C ASP A 316 -34.13 -28.74 -23.54
N LYS A 317 -32.80 -28.78 -23.49
CA LYS A 317 -32.04 -28.05 -22.49
C LYS A 317 -32.08 -26.55 -22.75
N LYS A 318 -32.38 -25.78 -21.69
CA LYS A 318 -32.28 -24.32 -21.69
C LYS A 318 -31.51 -23.84 -20.46
N TYR A 319 -30.88 -22.68 -20.60
CA TYR A 319 -29.97 -22.12 -19.62
C TYR A 319 -30.24 -20.62 -19.48
N PRO A 320 -30.77 -20.12 -18.35
CA PRO A 320 -30.64 -18.70 -18.06
C PRO A 320 -29.17 -18.36 -17.85
N ASP A 321 -28.83 -17.08 -18.01
CA ASP A 321 -27.47 -16.63 -17.74
C ASP A 321 -27.11 -16.84 -16.26
N PHE A 322 -28.01 -16.41 -15.37
CA PHE A 322 -27.85 -16.62 -13.93
C PHE A 322 -29.18 -16.88 -13.21
N VAL A 323 -29.09 -17.61 -12.10
CA VAL A 323 -30.12 -17.64 -11.06
C VAL A 323 -29.54 -17.00 -9.80
N GLY A 324 -30.08 -15.85 -9.41
CA GLY A 324 -29.72 -15.14 -8.20
C GLY A 324 -30.61 -15.54 -7.02
N VAL A 325 -30.01 -15.67 -5.84
CA VAL A 325 -30.71 -15.84 -4.58
C VAL A 325 -30.43 -14.62 -3.71
N ASN A 326 -31.49 -13.89 -3.37
CA ASN A 326 -31.37 -12.69 -2.56
C ASN A 326 -31.27 -13.00 -1.06
N HIS A 327 -30.99 -11.99 -0.23
CA HIS A 327 -30.88 -12.13 1.23
C HIS A 327 -32.18 -12.59 1.92
N TYR A 328 -33.33 -12.48 1.24
CA TYR A 328 -34.65 -12.92 1.72
C TYR A 328 -35.06 -14.29 1.14
N ASN A 329 -34.09 -15.07 0.61
CA ASN A 329 -34.36 -16.38 0.00
C ASN A 329 -35.31 -16.31 -1.20
N GLY A 330 -35.43 -15.15 -1.86
CA GLY A 330 -36.15 -14.99 -3.13
C GLY A 330 -35.27 -15.32 -4.34
N LEU A 331 -35.90 -15.72 -5.45
CA LEU A 331 -35.22 -16.11 -6.68
C LEU A 331 -35.37 -15.08 -7.78
N ASP A 332 -34.24 -14.70 -8.38
CA ASP A 332 -34.19 -13.83 -9.54
C ASP A 332 -33.57 -14.58 -10.72
N ILE A 333 -34.31 -14.71 -11.83
CA ILE A 333 -33.77 -15.17 -13.11
C ILE A 333 -33.15 -13.97 -13.81
N ILE A 334 -31.86 -14.04 -14.11
CA ILE A 334 -31.15 -12.95 -14.76
C ILE A 334 -30.84 -13.37 -16.21
N GLU A 335 -31.34 -12.58 -17.15
CA GLU A 335 -31.09 -12.71 -18.58
C GLU A 335 -30.34 -11.47 -19.09
N ILE A 336 -29.25 -11.69 -19.79
CA ILE A 336 -28.35 -10.66 -20.30
C ILE A 336 -28.39 -10.71 -21.82
N LYS A 337 -28.54 -9.54 -22.42
CA LYS A 337 -28.31 -9.31 -23.84
C LYS A 337 -27.26 -8.23 -23.99
N THR A 338 -26.56 -8.17 -25.13
CA THR A 338 -25.56 -7.12 -25.35
C THR A 338 -26.13 -5.68 -25.23
N HIS A 339 -25.31 -4.75 -24.72
CA HIS A 339 -25.61 -3.32 -24.61
C HIS A 339 -25.83 -2.61 -25.96
N LEU A 340 -25.53 -3.29 -27.06
CA LEU A 340 -25.75 -2.81 -28.43
C LEU A 340 -27.16 -3.11 -28.95
N LYS A 341 -27.94 -3.96 -28.27
CA LYS A 341 -29.32 -4.26 -28.66
C LYS A 341 -30.22 -3.05 -28.50
N THR A 342 -31.19 -2.95 -29.40
CA THR A 342 -32.26 -1.95 -29.35
C THR A 342 -33.42 -2.49 -28.53
N THR A 343 -33.95 -1.71 -27.59
CA THR A 343 -35.08 -2.12 -26.73
C THR A 343 -36.41 -1.55 -27.17
N LEU A 344 -36.40 -0.41 -27.88
CA LEU A 344 -37.60 0.32 -28.28
C LEU A 344 -37.60 0.70 -29.76
N VAL A 345 -38.78 0.59 -30.36
CA VAL A 345 -39.04 0.96 -31.75
C VAL A 345 -40.15 2.00 -31.79
N TRP A 346 -39.98 3.05 -32.60
CA TRP A 346 -40.99 4.07 -32.81
C TRP A 346 -42.14 3.52 -33.65
N ASP A 347 -43.38 3.66 -33.16
CA ASP A 347 -44.59 3.43 -33.94
C ASP A 347 -45.15 4.78 -34.45
N PRO A 348 -45.06 5.06 -35.77
CA PRO A 348 -45.63 6.28 -36.35
C PRO A 348 -47.15 6.39 -36.18
N SER A 349 -47.86 5.26 -36.13
CA SER A 349 -49.32 5.20 -36.11
C SER A 349 -49.88 5.69 -34.78
N HIS A 350 -49.21 5.35 -33.69
CA HIS A 350 -49.64 5.69 -32.33
C HIS A 350 -48.74 6.76 -31.67
N LYS A 351 -47.70 7.21 -32.38
CA LYS A 351 -46.76 8.25 -31.95
C LYS A 351 -46.14 7.96 -30.58
N ASN A 352 -45.78 6.70 -30.35
CA ASN A 352 -45.17 6.23 -29.12
C ASN A 352 -44.05 5.22 -29.43
N PHE A 353 -43.27 4.86 -28.41
CA PHE A 353 -42.35 3.74 -28.50
C PHE A 353 -43.01 2.47 -27.98
N GLY A 354 -42.80 1.35 -28.68
CA GLY A 354 -43.14 0.00 -28.25
C GLY A 354 -41.88 -0.85 -28.05
N PHE A 355 -42.04 -2.03 -27.45
CA PHE A 355 -40.96 -3.00 -27.31
C PHE A 355 -40.42 -3.44 -28.67
N SER A 356 -39.10 -3.52 -28.79
CA SER A 356 -38.45 -4.15 -29.93
C SER A 356 -38.65 -5.67 -29.91
N SER A 357 -38.45 -6.31 -31.06
CA SER A 357 -38.44 -7.78 -31.14
C SER A 357 -37.38 -8.42 -30.23
N GLU A 358 -36.23 -7.76 -30.05
CA GLU A 358 -35.15 -8.24 -29.20
C GLU A 358 -35.54 -8.22 -27.72
N LEU A 359 -36.16 -7.14 -27.24
CA LEU A 359 -36.63 -7.06 -25.86
C LEU A 359 -37.81 -8.02 -25.62
N SER A 360 -38.75 -8.11 -26.56
CA SER A 360 -39.87 -9.07 -26.45
C SER A 360 -39.38 -10.51 -26.37
N LYS A 361 -38.35 -10.89 -27.14
CA LYS A 361 -37.73 -12.23 -27.05
C LYS A 361 -37.07 -12.46 -25.69
N ALA A 362 -36.35 -11.47 -25.16
CA ALA A 362 -35.73 -11.57 -23.83
C ALA A 362 -36.80 -11.74 -22.74
N ILE A 363 -37.89 -10.98 -22.80
CA ILE A 363 -39.04 -11.12 -21.86
C ILE A 363 -39.60 -12.55 -21.90
N ILE A 364 -39.87 -13.08 -23.09
CA ILE A 364 -40.40 -14.44 -23.24
C ILE A 364 -39.40 -15.48 -22.71
N GLN A 365 -38.10 -15.32 -23.01
CA GLN A 365 -37.05 -16.21 -22.50
C GLN A 365 -37.03 -16.23 -20.97
N THR A 366 -37.01 -15.05 -20.33
CA THR A 366 -37.03 -14.91 -18.88
C THR A 366 -38.28 -15.53 -18.26
N MET A 367 -39.47 -15.28 -18.84
CA MET A 367 -40.72 -15.88 -18.36
C MET A 367 -40.69 -17.41 -18.45
N ASN A 368 -40.18 -17.97 -19.54
CA ASN A 368 -40.08 -19.43 -19.69
C ASN A 368 -39.17 -20.06 -18.61
N TYR A 369 -38.10 -19.38 -18.21
CA TYR A 369 -37.23 -19.83 -17.12
C TYR A 369 -37.91 -19.73 -15.76
N MET A 370 -38.64 -18.64 -15.51
CA MET A 370 -39.44 -18.48 -14.30
C MET A 370 -40.47 -19.62 -14.19
N ASP A 371 -41.19 -19.91 -15.27
CA ASP A 371 -42.14 -21.02 -15.32
C ASP A 371 -41.46 -22.39 -15.14
N ALA A 372 -40.24 -22.56 -15.66
CA ALA A 372 -39.46 -23.77 -15.46
C ALA A 372 -39.09 -23.99 -13.98
N ILE A 373 -38.74 -22.93 -13.25
CA ILE A 373 -38.51 -23.01 -11.79
C ILE A 373 -39.79 -23.39 -11.06
N VAL A 374 -40.89 -22.67 -11.32
CA VAL A 374 -42.19 -22.89 -10.64
C VAL A 374 -42.68 -24.32 -10.85
N GLN A 375 -42.47 -24.87 -12.05
CA GLN A 375 -42.84 -26.24 -12.42
C GLN A 375 -41.77 -27.28 -12.06
N LYS A 376 -40.67 -26.88 -11.39
CA LYS A 376 -39.53 -27.75 -11.02
C LYS A 376 -38.94 -28.52 -12.21
N ARG A 377 -38.91 -27.92 -13.41
CA ARG A 377 -38.38 -28.51 -14.65
C ARG A 377 -36.85 -28.44 -14.72
N PHE A 378 -36.16 -28.88 -13.67
CA PHE A 378 -34.70 -28.98 -13.68
C PHE A 378 -34.25 -30.18 -14.51
N GLN A 379 -33.14 -30.03 -15.23
CA GLN A 379 -32.57 -31.14 -15.99
C GLN A 379 -31.98 -32.22 -15.07
N ASN A 380 -31.34 -31.78 -13.98
CA ASN A 380 -30.65 -32.64 -13.04
C ASN A 380 -31.06 -32.32 -11.58
N SER A 381 -31.07 -33.36 -10.74
CA SER A 381 -31.49 -33.26 -9.34
C SER A 381 -30.51 -32.50 -8.46
N SER A 382 -29.25 -32.34 -8.88
CA SER A 382 -28.26 -31.56 -8.14
C SER A 382 -28.56 -30.06 -8.20
N ASP A 383 -28.94 -29.54 -9.36
CA ASP A 383 -29.27 -28.14 -9.54
C ASP A 383 -30.61 -27.81 -8.88
N GLU A 384 -31.57 -28.72 -8.99
CA GLU A 384 -32.81 -28.63 -8.21
C GLU A 384 -32.52 -28.48 -6.71
N LYS A 385 -31.74 -29.40 -6.13
CA LYS A 385 -31.36 -29.36 -4.70
C LYS A 385 -30.58 -28.09 -4.34
N LYS A 386 -29.68 -27.60 -5.21
CA LYS A 386 -28.93 -26.35 -4.95
C LYS A 386 -29.85 -25.15 -4.81
N ILE A 387 -30.91 -25.08 -5.62
CA ILE A 387 -31.88 -23.98 -5.61
C ILE A 387 -32.90 -24.18 -4.49
N THR A 388 -33.49 -25.36 -4.35
CA THR A 388 -34.54 -25.61 -3.36
C THR A 388 -34.03 -25.62 -1.92
N ASN A 389 -32.80 -26.04 -1.64
CA ASN A 389 -32.27 -26.04 -0.27
C ASN A 389 -31.93 -24.65 0.28
N ILE A 390 -31.75 -23.64 -0.58
CA ILE A 390 -31.35 -22.28 -0.19
C ILE A 390 -32.50 -21.26 -0.31
N THR A 391 -33.63 -21.71 -0.85
CA THR A 391 -34.82 -20.93 -1.14
C THR A 391 -35.95 -21.45 -0.27
N GLU A 392 -36.77 -20.57 0.29
CA GLU A 392 -37.98 -20.99 0.99
C GLU A 392 -39.00 -21.53 -0.03
N GLU A 393 -39.78 -22.54 0.38
CA GLU A 393 -40.71 -23.21 -0.55
C GLU A 393 -41.71 -22.23 -1.17
N GLU A 394 -42.19 -21.25 -0.40
CA GLU A 394 -43.10 -20.21 -0.87
C GLU A 394 -42.47 -19.30 -1.94
N ASN A 395 -41.17 -19.02 -1.82
CA ASN A 395 -40.43 -18.16 -2.76
C ASN A 395 -40.12 -18.85 -4.09
N LEU A 396 -40.13 -20.19 -4.13
CA LEU A 396 -40.01 -20.95 -5.39
C LEU A 396 -41.17 -20.66 -6.35
N TYR A 397 -42.34 -20.30 -5.83
CA TYR A 397 -43.54 -20.02 -6.62
C TYR A 397 -43.64 -18.56 -7.10
N HIS A 398 -42.72 -17.70 -6.66
CA HIS A 398 -42.72 -16.27 -6.97
C HIS A 398 -41.32 -15.77 -7.42
N PRO A 399 -40.68 -16.38 -8.44
CA PRO A 399 -39.45 -15.84 -8.96
C PRO A 399 -39.68 -14.47 -9.59
N ARG A 400 -38.64 -13.64 -9.65
CA ARG A 400 -38.61 -12.42 -10.46
C ARG A 400 -37.68 -12.62 -11.66
N GLY A 401 -37.97 -11.93 -12.74
CA GLY A 401 -37.08 -11.80 -13.89
C GLY A 401 -36.30 -10.50 -13.81
N ILE A 402 -35.01 -10.54 -14.13
CA ILE A 402 -34.18 -9.36 -14.35
C ILE A 402 -33.57 -9.48 -15.74
N ILE A 403 -33.83 -8.48 -16.58
CA ILE A 403 -33.30 -8.42 -17.93
C ILE A 403 -32.32 -7.27 -18.00
N ILE A 404 -31.06 -7.58 -18.29
CA ILE A 404 -29.99 -6.61 -18.50
C ILE A 404 -29.75 -6.47 -19.99
N ILE A 405 -30.16 -5.35 -20.58
CA ILE A 405 -30.15 -5.16 -22.03
C ILE A 405 -29.98 -3.70 -22.40
N SER A 406 -29.26 -3.46 -23.51
CA SER A 406 -29.07 -2.14 -24.11
C SER A 406 -28.32 -1.14 -23.23
N SER A 407 -27.95 -0.04 -23.87
CA SER A 407 -27.39 1.13 -23.22
C SER A 407 -28.34 2.31 -23.43
N ASN A 408 -28.23 3.34 -22.60
CA ASN A 408 -29.00 4.58 -22.72
C ASN A 408 -28.87 5.19 -24.14
N LYS A 409 -27.72 5.01 -24.78
CA LYS A 409 -27.44 5.49 -26.15
C LYS A 409 -27.99 4.57 -27.26
N LYS A 410 -28.39 3.34 -26.94
CA LYS A 410 -28.85 2.31 -27.90
C LYS A 410 -30.29 1.87 -27.67
N LEU A 411 -31.04 2.54 -26.78
CA LEU A 411 -32.45 2.25 -26.51
C LEU A 411 -33.30 2.18 -27.79
N THR A 412 -33.04 3.05 -28.78
CA THR A 412 -33.72 3.03 -30.07
C THR A 412 -32.76 3.26 -31.24
N THR A 413 -33.07 2.69 -32.40
CA THR A 413 -32.45 3.02 -33.70
C THR A 413 -33.24 4.09 -34.46
N SER A 414 -34.43 4.45 -33.98
CA SER A 414 -35.28 5.45 -34.64
C SER A 414 -34.65 6.85 -34.55
N LYS A 415 -34.74 7.62 -35.65
CA LYS A 415 -34.25 9.00 -35.66
C LYS A 415 -35.01 9.85 -34.63
N LEU A 416 -34.27 10.40 -33.68
CA LEU A 416 -34.79 11.20 -32.59
C LEU A 416 -34.83 12.69 -32.94
N ASP A 417 -35.97 13.31 -32.73
CA ASP A 417 -36.14 14.76 -32.62
C ASP A 417 -36.43 15.14 -31.15
N LYS A 418 -36.57 16.45 -30.85
CA LYS A 418 -36.82 16.92 -29.49
C LYS A 418 -38.06 16.28 -28.83
N VAL A 419 -39.10 15.97 -29.61
CA VAL A 419 -40.36 15.38 -29.11
C VAL A 419 -40.15 13.89 -28.84
N LYS A 420 -39.57 13.16 -29.79
CA LYS A 420 -39.28 11.73 -29.66
C LYS A 420 -38.31 11.43 -28.54
N SER A 421 -37.30 12.26 -28.30
CA SER A 421 -36.36 12.06 -27.18
C SER A 421 -37.06 12.10 -25.82
N LYS A 422 -38.03 13.00 -25.64
CA LYS A 422 -38.85 13.03 -24.40
C LYS A 422 -39.76 11.81 -24.29
N CYS A 423 -40.37 11.40 -25.40
CA CYS A 423 -41.22 10.21 -25.43
C CYS A 423 -40.43 8.93 -25.14
N LEU A 424 -39.20 8.80 -25.66
CA LEU A 424 -38.37 7.61 -25.49
C LEU A 424 -38.16 7.26 -24.02
N LYS A 425 -37.69 8.22 -23.20
CA LYS A 425 -37.43 7.96 -21.77
C LYS A 425 -38.72 7.67 -21.00
N ARG A 426 -39.78 8.44 -21.27
CA ARG A 426 -41.10 8.25 -20.66
C ARG A 426 -41.66 6.87 -20.99
N ASP A 427 -41.67 6.50 -22.26
CA ASP A 427 -42.25 5.25 -22.75
C ASP A 427 -41.41 4.06 -22.31
N PHE A 428 -40.07 4.15 -22.30
CA PHE A 428 -39.20 3.13 -21.70
C PHE A 428 -39.56 2.86 -20.23
N THR A 429 -39.68 3.93 -19.45
CA THR A 429 -40.05 3.85 -18.02
C THR A 429 -41.44 3.24 -17.85
N LYS A 430 -42.43 3.69 -18.63
CA LYS A 430 -43.80 3.19 -18.57
C LYS A 430 -43.88 1.71 -18.93
N LEU A 431 -43.23 1.31 -20.02
CA LEU A 431 -43.28 -0.06 -20.52
C LEU A 431 -42.58 -1.03 -19.57
N ARG A 432 -41.37 -0.72 -19.09
CA ARG A 432 -40.68 -1.61 -18.14
C ARG A 432 -41.44 -1.76 -16.82
N ASN A 433 -42.07 -0.69 -16.33
CA ASN A 433 -42.87 -0.73 -15.10
C ASN A 433 -44.24 -1.38 -15.28
N SER A 434 -44.68 -1.65 -16.52
CA SER A 434 -45.94 -2.37 -16.79
C SER A 434 -45.80 -3.89 -16.75
N LEU A 435 -44.57 -4.41 -16.73
CA LEU A 435 -44.32 -5.84 -16.62
C LEU A 435 -44.40 -6.26 -15.15
N GLN A 436 -45.24 -7.25 -14.86
CA GLN A 436 -45.32 -7.83 -13.54
C GLN A 436 -44.12 -8.78 -13.34
N ASN A 437 -43.46 -8.68 -12.18
CA ASN A 437 -42.36 -9.55 -11.77
C ASN A 437 -41.13 -9.57 -12.71
N ILE A 438 -41.03 -8.64 -13.67
CA ILE A 438 -39.85 -8.50 -14.54
C ILE A 438 -39.31 -7.09 -14.40
N GLU A 439 -38.02 -6.99 -14.08
CA GLU A 439 -37.26 -5.76 -14.05
C GLU A 439 -36.37 -5.67 -15.28
N ILE A 440 -36.36 -4.51 -15.94
CA ILE A 440 -35.49 -4.26 -17.11
C ILE A 440 -34.51 -3.15 -16.77
N LEU A 441 -33.23 -3.49 -16.83
CA LEU A 441 -32.11 -2.61 -16.53
C LEU A 441 -31.22 -2.44 -17.76
N THR A 442 -30.72 -1.23 -17.97
CA THR A 442 -29.62 -0.98 -18.90
C THR A 442 -28.27 -1.21 -18.22
N PHE A 443 -27.23 -1.46 -19.00
CA PHE A 443 -25.86 -1.57 -18.46
C PHE A 443 -25.41 -0.26 -17.80
N ASP A 444 -25.81 0.89 -18.36
CA ASP A 444 -25.53 2.19 -17.77
C ASP A 444 -26.14 2.32 -16.37
N GLU A 445 -27.38 1.85 -16.16
CA GLU A 445 -28.06 1.93 -14.86
C GLU A 445 -27.35 1.10 -13.80
N ILE A 446 -26.90 -0.12 -14.11
CA ILE A 446 -26.16 -0.96 -13.16
C ILE A 446 -24.86 -0.28 -12.73
N LEU A 447 -24.11 0.25 -13.69
CA LEU A 447 -22.86 0.95 -13.39
C LEU A 447 -23.13 2.25 -12.61
N GLN A 448 -24.20 2.98 -12.93
CA GLN A 448 -24.56 4.21 -12.22
C GLN A 448 -24.96 3.94 -10.76
N VAL A 449 -25.73 2.89 -10.49
CA VAL A 449 -26.08 2.50 -9.11
C VAL A 449 -24.81 2.20 -8.30
N THR A 450 -23.84 1.53 -8.92
CA THR A 450 -22.56 1.22 -8.28
C THR A 450 -21.74 2.49 -8.02
N GLU A 451 -21.71 3.43 -8.98
CA GLU A 451 -21.05 4.72 -8.79
C GLU A 451 -21.66 5.53 -7.65
N ASP A 452 -22.98 5.53 -7.54
CA ASP A 452 -23.69 6.27 -6.50
C ASP A 452 -23.44 5.63 -5.13
N TYR A 453 -23.34 4.29 -5.05
CA TYR A 453 -22.88 3.60 -3.85
C TYR A 453 -21.46 4.04 -3.44
N VAL A 454 -20.51 4.05 -4.38
CA VAL A 454 -19.12 4.51 -4.14
C VAL A 454 -19.06 5.95 -3.60
N LYS A 455 -19.95 6.84 -4.08
CA LYS A 455 -20.03 8.22 -3.57
C LYS A 455 -20.54 8.29 -2.13
N ASN A 456 -21.49 7.41 -1.78
CA ASN A 456 -22.16 7.43 -0.47
C ASN A 456 -21.36 6.75 0.65
N ILE A 457 -20.33 5.95 0.36
CA ILE A 457 -19.45 5.35 1.39
C ILE A 457 -18.75 6.43 2.24
N HIS A 458 -18.57 7.66 1.75
CA HIS A 458 -17.89 8.74 2.49
C HIS A 458 -18.78 9.74 3.22
N SER A 459 -20.06 9.87 2.86
CA SER A 459 -20.91 10.94 3.38
C SER A 459 -21.34 10.77 4.83
N GLN A 460 -20.89 9.71 5.52
CA GLN A 460 -21.24 9.41 6.91
C GLN A 460 -20.16 9.79 7.94
N TYR A 461 -18.99 10.28 7.50
CA TYR A 461 -17.87 10.61 8.39
C TYR A 461 -17.19 11.97 8.12
N GLU A 462 -17.81 12.82 7.29
CA GLU A 462 -17.60 14.28 7.29
C GLU A 462 -18.63 14.93 8.22
#